data_AF-A0A2V8FSS8-F1
#
_entry.id   AF-A0A2V8FSS8-F1
#
_cell.length_a   1.000
_cell.length_b   1.000
_cell.length_c   1.000
_cell.angle_alpha   90.00
_cell.angle_beta   90.00
_cell.angle_gamma   90.00
#
_symmetry.space_group_name_H-M   'P 1'
#
loop_
_entity.id
_entity.type
_entity.pdbx_description
1 polymer ?
#
loop_
_entity_poly.entity_id
_entity_poly.type
_entity_poly.pdbx_seq_one_letter_code
_entity_poly.pdbx_strand_id
1 'polypeptide(L)' 'MRIAVVGARGQLGAAVVHECSASHAVTALAHADLDVTDEAAVGAAMDRVRPDAIVNCAAYNDVDGAEDHPIQALTL' A
#
# COMPACT_ATOMS: atom_id res chain seq x y z
N MET A 1 -4.28 -5.04 17.33
CA MET A 1 -2.99 -4.76 16.67
C MET A 1 -3.11 -3.49 15.86
N ARG A 2 -1.99 -2.86 15.53
CA ARG A 2 -1.88 -1.76 14.57
C ARG A 2 -1.52 -2.34 13.22
N ILE A 3 -2.33 -2.09 12.21
CA ILE A 3 -2.13 -2.61 10.85
C ILE A 3 -1.96 -1.43 9.91
N ALA A 4 -0.87 -1.40 9.14
CA ALA A 4 -0.75 -0.50 8.01
C ALA A 4 -1.24 -1.22 6.74
N VAL A 5 -2.15 -0.60 5.99
CA VAL A 5 -2.60 -1.11 4.69
C VAL A 5 -2.14 -0.14 3.62
N VAL A 6 -1.26 -0.59 2.73
CA VAL A 6 -0.73 0.21 1.61
C VAL A 6 -1.48 -0.12 0.33
N GLY A 7 -1.70 0.84 -0.55
CA GLY A 7 -2.62 0.66 -1.68
C GLY A 7 -4.08 0.59 -1.22
N ALA A 8 -4.42 1.29 -0.13
CA ALA A 8 -5.69 1.15 0.58
C ALA A 8 -6.95 1.52 -0.24
N ARG A 9 -6.80 2.21 -1.37
CA ARG A 9 -7.91 2.58 -2.28
C ARG A 9 -8.14 1.58 -3.41
N GLY A 10 -7.26 0.58 -3.58
CA GLY A 10 -7.48 -0.53 -4.50
C GLY A 10 -8.57 -1.47 -4.00
N GLN A 11 -9.05 -2.37 -4.86
CA GLN A 11 -10.14 -3.30 -4.54
C GLN A 11 -9.85 -4.13 -3.27
N LEU A 12 -8.68 -4.77 -3.22
CA LEU A 12 -8.26 -5.55 -2.05
C LEU A 12 -7.98 -4.65 -0.84
N GLY A 13 -7.26 -3.54 -1.04
CA GLY A 13 -6.92 -2.61 0.04
C GLY A 13 -8.16 -2.08 0.77
N ALA A 14 -9.19 -1.70 0.03
CA ALA A 14 -10.44 -1.20 0.61
C ALA A 14 -11.18 -2.29 1.40
N ALA A 15 -11.21 -3.52 0.89
CA ALA A 15 -11.80 -4.67 1.59
C ALA A 15 -11.03 -4.98 2.89
N VAL A 16 -9.70 -5.01 2.85
CA VAL A 16 -8.86 -5.24 4.03
C VAL A 16 -9.07 -4.15 5.08
N VAL A 17 -9.10 -2.87 4.67
CA VAL A 17 -9.40 -1.77 5.59
C VAL A 17 -10.76 -1.97 6.25
N HIS A 18 -11.80 -2.30 5.47
CA HIS A 18 -13.14 -2.53 5.98
C HIS A 18 -13.18 -3.66 7.04
N GLU A 19 -12.70 -4.84 6.67
CA GLU A 19 -12.75 -6.03 7.53
C GLU A 19 -11.87 -5.88 8.79
N CYS A 20 -10.64 -5.38 8.64
CA CYS A 20 -9.71 -5.27 9.77
C CYS A 20 -10.09 -4.15 10.75
N SER A 21 -10.77 -3.10 10.30
CA SER A 21 -11.17 -1.98 11.17
C SER A 21 -12.17 -2.40 12.26
N ALA A 22 -12.84 -3.54 12.10
CA ALA A 22 -13.75 -4.07 13.12
C ALA A 22 -13.03 -4.50 14.41
N SER A 23 -11.74 -4.87 14.34
CA SER A 23 -11.00 -5.49 15.46
C SER A 23 -9.61 -4.91 15.69
N HIS A 24 -9.10 -4.06 14.79
CA HIS A 24 -7.72 -3.57 14.80
C HIS A 24 -7.66 -2.07 14.51
N ALA A 25 -6.59 -1.42 14.95
CA ALA A 25 -6.30 -0.03 14.59
C ALA A 25 -5.66 -0.01 13.21
N VAL A 26 -6.41 0.38 12.19
CA VAL A 26 -5.96 0.37 10.80
C VAL A 26 -5.50 1.76 10.38
N THR A 27 -4.28 1.85 9.84
CA THR A 27 -3.81 3.02 9.10
C THR A 27 -3.87 2.71 7.60
N ALA A 28 -4.81 3.35 6.92
CA ALA A 28 -5.00 3.22 5.48
C ALA A 28 -4.08 4.23 4.75
N LEU A 29 -3.21 3.74 3.88
CA LEU A 29 -2.28 4.53 3.08
C LEU A 29 -2.59 4.30 1.59
N ALA A 30 -3.11 5.33 0.92
CA ALA A 30 -3.24 5.34 -0.53
C ALA A 30 -1.90 5.73 -1.19
N HIS A 31 -1.80 5.58 -2.50
CA HIS A 31 -0.62 6.01 -3.25
C HIS A 31 -0.29 7.51 -3.05
N ALA A 32 -1.32 8.35 -2.87
CA ALA A 32 -1.14 9.78 -2.55
C ALA A 32 -0.59 10.03 -1.14
N ASP A 33 -0.73 9.06 -0.22
CA ASP A 33 -0.22 9.15 1.16
C ASP A 33 1.18 8.52 1.29
N LEU A 34 1.46 7.50 0.48
CA LEU A 34 2.73 6.79 0.44
C LEU A 34 2.96 6.16 -0.94
N ASP A 35 3.99 6.64 -1.63
CA ASP A 35 4.60 5.94 -2.75
C ASP A 35 5.53 4.85 -2.19
N VAL A 36 5.31 3.59 -2.58
CA VAL A 36 6.09 2.44 -2.09
C VAL A 36 7.46 2.34 -2.74
N THR A 37 7.69 3.04 -3.84
CA THR A 37 8.98 3.08 -4.54
C THR A 37 9.99 4.02 -3.87
N ASP A 38 9.50 4.96 -3.04
CA ASP A 38 10.34 5.87 -2.26
C ASP A 38 10.70 5.24 -0.91
N GLU A 39 11.91 4.68 -0.84
CA GLU A 39 12.46 4.05 0.37
C GLU A 39 12.43 4.99 1.59
N ALA A 40 12.75 6.28 1.40
CA ALA A 40 12.81 7.24 2.50
C ALA A 40 11.40 7.57 3.01
N ALA A 41 10.43 7.72 2.11
CA ALA A 41 9.03 7.93 2.48
C ALA A 41 8.45 6.70 3.21
N VAL A 42 8.78 5.49 2.75
CA VAL A 42 8.38 4.24 3.43
C VAL A 42 8.96 4.19 4.84
N GLY A 43 10.26 4.44 5.01
CA GLY A 43 10.90 4.47 6.32
C GLY A 43 10.22 5.45 7.27
N ALA A 44 10.02 6.69 6.82
CA ALA A 44 9.36 7.73 7.62
C ALA A 44 7.91 7.37 7.96
N ALA A 45 7.17 6.73 7.05
CA ALA A 45 5.80 6.29 7.30
C ALA A 45 5.76 5.16 8.34
N MET A 46 6.65 4.17 8.25
CA MET A 46 6.70 3.05 9.20
C MET A 46 7.17 3.50 10.59
N ASP A 47 8.10 4.44 10.68
CA ASP A 47 8.52 5.03 11.96
C ASP A 47 7.40 5.85 12.62
N ARG A 48 6.55 6.51 11.82
CA ARG A 48 5.39 7.26 12.32
C ARG A 48 4.24 6.35 12.74
N VAL A 49 3.89 5.38 11.90
CA VAL A 49 2.71 4.50 12.10
C VAL A 49 3.00 3.41 13.12
N ARG A 50 4.25 2.91 13.16
CA ARG A 50 4.70 1.81 14.03
C ARG A 50 3.74 0.62 13.97
N PRO A 51 3.41 0.07 12.79
CA PRO A 51 2.47 -1.03 12.70
C PRO A 51 3.06 -2.32 13.28
N ASP A 52 2.18 -3.20 13.78
CA ASP A 52 2.55 -4.56 14.18
C ASP A 52 2.54 -5.50 12.96
N ALA A 53 1.77 -5.15 11.92
CA ALA A 53 1.73 -5.86 10.63
C ALA A 53 1.47 -4.88 9.47
N ILE A 54 2.00 -5.21 8.29
CA ILE A 54 1.80 -4.45 7.05
C ILE A 54 1.09 -5.36 6.04
N VAL A 55 0.01 -4.86 5.45
CA VAL A 55 -0.64 -5.49 4.29
C VAL A 55 -0.39 -4.60 3.08
N ASN A 56 0.50 -5.05 2.18
CA ASN A 56 0.79 -4.33 0.95
C ASN A 56 -0.20 -4.76 -0.14
N CYS A 57 -1.11 -3.86 -0.52
CA CYS A 57 -2.04 -4.02 -1.64
C CYS A 57 -1.73 -3.09 -2.81
N ALA A 58 -0.60 -2.37 -2.78
CA ALA A 58 -0.15 -1.57 -3.92
C ALA A 58 0.39 -2.49 -5.01
N ALA A 59 -0.01 -2.24 -6.26
CA ALA A 59 0.44 -2.98 -7.42
C ALA A 59 0.20 -2.16 -8.70
N TYR A 60 1.04 -2.36 -9.70
CA TYR A 60 0.74 -2.02 -11.08
C TYR A 60 -0.02 -3.19 -11.72
N ASN A 61 -1.33 -3.05 -11.93
CA ASN A 61 -2.19 -4.14 -12.39
C ASN A 61 -2.64 -4.03 -13.85
N ASP A 62 -2.11 -3.04 -14.59
CA ASP A 62 -2.31 -2.91 -16.03
C ASP A 62 -1.34 -3.84 -16.77
N VAL A 63 -1.79 -5.07 -17.03
CA VAL A 63 -0.96 -6.13 -17.64
C VAL A 63 -0.51 -5.74 -19.04
N ASP A 64 -1.44 -5.26 -19.87
CA ASP A 64 -1.12 -4.86 -21.24
C ASP A 64 -0.16 -3.66 -21.24
N GLY A 65 -0.41 -2.66 -20.38
CA GLY A 65 0.49 -1.52 -20.22
C GLY A 65 1.89 -1.91 -19.69
N ALA A 66 2.01 -3.01 -18.95
CA ALA A 66 3.31 -3.51 -18.48
C ALA A 66 4.17 -4.07 -19.63
N GLU A 67 3.55 -4.71 -20.63
CA GLU A 67 4.23 -5.21 -21.83
C GLU A 67 4.71 -4.05 -22.72
N ASP A 68 3.90 -3.00 -22.87
CA ASP A 68 4.24 -1.82 -23.67
C ASP A 68 5.27 -0.91 -22.98
N HIS A 69 5.28 -0.87 -21.64
CA HIS A 69 6.12 0.02 -20.83
C HIS A 69 6.87 -0.72 -19.70
N PRO A 70 7.76 -1.67 -20.03
CA PRO A 70 8.35 -2.59 -19.06
C PRO A 70 9.26 -1.93 -18.02
N ILE A 71 9.98 -0.86 -18.40
CA ILE A 71 10.81 -0.12 -17.44
C ILE A 71 9.93 0.55 -16.40
N GLN A 72 8.86 1.23 -16.83
CA GLN A 72 7.93 1.89 -15.92
C GLN A 72 7.28 0.87 -14.98
N ALA A 73 6.84 -0.28 -15.50
CA ALA A 73 6.24 -1.34 -14.71
C ALA A 73 7.20 -1.96 -13.67
N LEU A 74 8.51 -2.04 -13.97
CA LEU A 74 9.53 -2.55 -13.05
C LEU A 74 9.95 -1.53 -11.98
N THR A 75 9.69 -0.24 -12.21
CA THR A 75 10.06 0.85 -11.30
C THR A 75 8.88 1.40 -10.48
N LEU A 76 7.71 0.76 -10.58
CA LEU A 76 6.49 1.09 -9.84
C LEU A 76 6.27 0.18 -8.62
#